data_AF-A0A920MN94-F1
#
_entry.id   AF-A0A920MN94-F1
#
_cell.length_a   1.000
_cell.length_b   1.000
_cell.length_c   1.000
_cell.angle_alpha   90.00
_cell.angle_beta   90.00
_cell.angle_gamma   90.00
#
_symmetry.space_group_name_H-M   'P 1'
#
loop_
_entity.id
_entity.type
_entity.pdbx_description
1 polymer ?
#
loop_
_entity_poly.entity_id
_entity_poly.type
_entity_poly.pdbx_seq_one_letter_code
_entity_poly.pdbx_strand_id
1 'polypeptide(L)'
;MVFYKAISIIFLLFSNNYSLKIPERIHYSFVKHPESTMFSIFPNMYKYLDSKSKKIDYNHNEMMNTYKSIYKDACVYLLNKKNNSVYLGWVPFHNETILEKYYKNITKKMDFETNIKNVPLYYLICESNSFNNTLEIKKILCNPTIEVNIDLQLLKSHLLNFTKEYNTTLELSPLKNYDSGRWYLVFNY
;
A
#
# COMPACT_ATOMS: atom_id res chain seq x y z
N MET A 1 23.28 -10.81 -63.85
CA MET A 1 22.92 -9.67 -62.98
C MET A 1 22.00 -10.20 -61.89
N VAL A 2 22.53 -10.36 -60.66
CA VAL A 2 21.86 -11.09 -59.58
C VAL A 2 21.07 -10.09 -58.74
N PHE A 3 19.75 -10.16 -58.80
CA PHE A 3 18.87 -9.39 -57.91
C PHE A 3 18.66 -10.17 -56.61
N TYR A 4 19.46 -9.87 -55.59
CA TYR A 4 19.16 -10.30 -54.23
C TYR A 4 17.98 -9.47 -53.72
N LYS A 5 16.79 -10.08 -53.66
CA LYS A 5 15.65 -9.55 -52.91
C LYS A 5 16.02 -9.57 -51.42
N ALA A 6 16.34 -8.40 -50.88
CA ALA A 6 16.46 -8.21 -49.45
C ALA A 6 15.07 -8.41 -48.82
N ILE A 7 14.85 -9.57 -48.21
CA ILE A 7 13.69 -9.81 -47.35
C ILE A 7 14.02 -9.14 -46.01
N SER A 8 13.54 -7.91 -45.83
CA SER A 8 13.56 -7.26 -44.51
C SER A 8 12.54 -7.97 -43.62
N ILE A 9 13.03 -8.94 -42.84
CA ILE A 9 12.28 -9.51 -41.72
C ILE A 9 12.16 -8.40 -40.67
N ILE A 10 11.05 -7.65 -40.71
CA ILE A 10 10.63 -6.83 -39.58
C ILE A 10 10.21 -7.82 -38.50
N PHE A 11 11.16 -8.16 -37.63
CA PHE A 11 10.84 -8.68 -36.31
C PHE A 11 10.06 -7.58 -35.59
N LEU A 12 8.73 -7.63 -35.72
CA LEU A 12 7.83 -7.02 -34.76
C LEU A 12 8.12 -7.73 -33.44
N LEU A 13 9.08 -7.19 -32.70
CA LEU A 13 9.17 -7.34 -31.26
C LEU A 13 7.88 -6.72 -30.72
N PHE A 14 6.80 -7.50 -30.73
CA PHE A 14 5.76 -7.36 -29.74
C PHE A 14 6.45 -7.66 -28.41
N SER A 15 7.10 -6.65 -27.84
CA SER A 15 7.22 -6.59 -26.40
C SER A 15 5.77 -6.58 -25.93
N ASN A 16 5.29 -7.76 -25.54
CA ASN A 16 4.17 -7.84 -24.62
C ASN A 16 4.65 -7.05 -23.41
N ASN A 17 4.34 -5.75 -23.38
CA ASN A 17 4.30 -4.96 -22.20
C ASN A 17 3.22 -5.64 -21.35
N TYR A 18 3.60 -6.67 -20.63
CA TYR A 18 2.83 -7.23 -19.53
C TYR A 18 2.82 -6.14 -18.47
N SER A 19 2.02 -5.09 -18.69
CA SER A 19 1.64 -4.21 -17.60
C SER A 19 0.94 -5.11 -16.60
N LEU A 20 1.48 -5.18 -15.39
CA LEU A 20 0.86 -5.88 -14.27
C LEU A 20 -0.61 -5.43 -14.17
N LYS A 21 -1.54 -6.22 -14.72
CA LYS A 21 -2.96 -5.89 -14.67
C LYS A 21 -3.47 -6.29 -13.30
N ILE A 22 -3.24 -5.45 -12.31
CA ILE A 22 -3.87 -5.61 -11.00
C ILE A 22 -5.36 -5.29 -11.20
N PRO A 23 -6.26 -6.28 -11.05
CA PRO A 23 -7.69 -6.08 -11.27
C PRO A 23 -8.23 -5.02 -10.30
N GLU A 24 -9.33 -4.37 -10.69
CA GLU A 24 -9.97 -3.34 -9.86
C GLU A 24 -10.54 -3.91 -8.57
N ARG A 25 -11.02 -5.16 -8.61
CA ARG A 25 -11.49 -5.88 -7.44
C ARG A 25 -10.37 -6.79 -6.96
N ILE A 26 -9.81 -6.42 -5.83
CA ILE A 26 -8.66 -7.09 -5.25
C ILE A 26 -9.17 -8.02 -4.14
N HIS A 27 -8.59 -9.23 -4.06
CA HIS A 27 -8.46 -10.14 -2.92
C HIS A 27 -9.17 -9.69 -1.61
N TYR A 28 -9.89 -10.61 -0.95
CA TYR A 28 -10.75 -10.35 0.23
C TYR A 28 -10.19 -9.38 1.28
N SER A 29 -8.87 -9.38 1.53
CA SER A 29 -8.19 -8.50 2.49
C SER A 29 -7.68 -7.14 1.96
N PHE A 30 -7.80 -6.79 0.68
CA PHE A 30 -7.33 -5.51 0.15
C PHE A 30 -8.35 -4.83 -0.76
N VAL A 31 -8.36 -3.50 -0.74
CA VAL A 31 -9.16 -2.65 -1.63
C VAL A 31 -8.22 -1.78 -2.45
N LYS A 32 -8.42 -1.77 -3.77
CA LYS A 32 -7.71 -0.84 -4.66
C LYS A 32 -8.32 0.54 -4.50
N HIS A 33 -7.48 1.56 -4.32
CA HIS A 33 -7.93 2.94 -4.33
C HIS A 33 -7.51 3.66 -5.61
N PRO A 34 -8.43 4.40 -6.25
CA PRO A 34 -8.07 5.36 -7.27
C PRO A 34 -7.12 6.41 -6.72
N GLU A 35 -6.23 6.89 -7.57
CA GLU A 35 -5.29 7.94 -7.20
C GLU A 35 -5.99 9.22 -6.70
N SER A 36 -7.07 9.62 -7.35
CA SER A 36 -7.90 10.76 -6.95
C SER A 36 -8.41 10.64 -5.50
N THR A 37 -8.69 9.40 -5.04
CA THR A 37 -9.10 9.14 -3.66
C THR A 37 -7.93 9.37 -2.69
N MET A 38 -6.71 8.97 -3.06
CA MET A 38 -5.52 9.19 -2.23
C MET A 38 -5.17 10.67 -2.10
N PHE A 39 -5.42 11.48 -3.15
CA PHE A 39 -5.29 12.93 -3.10
C PHE A 39 -6.25 13.61 -2.11
N SER A 40 -7.29 12.91 -1.66
CA SER A 40 -8.15 13.35 -0.57
C SER A 40 -7.73 12.75 0.77
N ILE A 41 -7.50 11.43 0.81
CA ILE A 41 -7.25 10.71 2.07
C ILE A 41 -5.93 11.14 2.71
N PHE A 42 -4.79 11.12 2.01
CA PHE A 42 -3.49 11.37 2.63
C PHE A 42 -3.35 12.79 3.19
N PRO A 43 -3.76 13.86 2.46
CA PRO A 43 -3.73 15.21 3.02
C PRO A 43 -4.67 15.39 4.21
N ASN A 44 -5.85 14.76 4.20
CA ASN A 44 -6.78 14.84 5.34
C ASN A 44 -6.26 14.08 6.56
N MET A 45 -5.60 12.94 6.38
CA MET A 45 -4.92 12.22 7.46
C MET A 45 -3.77 13.05 8.04
N TYR A 46 -2.96 13.69 7.20
CA TYR A 46 -1.91 14.61 7.64
C TYR A 46 -2.49 15.76 8.48
N LYS A 47 -3.56 16.42 8.01
CA LYS A 47 -4.24 17.50 8.75
C LYS A 47 -4.82 17.03 10.08
N TYR A 48 -5.41 15.83 10.10
CA TYR A 48 -5.92 15.23 11.34
C TYR A 48 -4.81 15.05 12.36
N LEU A 49 -3.68 14.45 11.96
CA LEU A 49 -2.51 14.23 12.82
C LEU A 49 -1.92 15.54 13.34
N ASP A 50 -1.81 16.55 12.47
CA ASP A 50 -1.34 17.89 12.82
C ASP A 50 -2.24 18.59 13.86
N SER A 51 -3.56 18.39 13.76
CA SER A 51 -4.50 18.95 14.75
C SER A 51 -4.36 18.33 16.15
N LYS A 52 -3.83 17.10 16.25
CA LYS A 52 -3.75 16.31 17.48
C LYS A 52 -2.40 16.39 18.21
N SER A 53 -1.35 16.89 17.57
CA SER A 53 0.03 16.95 18.12
C SER A 53 0.24 17.98 19.25
N LYS A 54 -0.82 18.39 19.96
CA LYS A 54 -0.80 19.42 21.02
C LYS A 54 -0.90 18.86 22.45
N LYS A 55 -0.79 17.54 22.65
CA LYS A 55 -0.84 16.93 24.00
C LYS A 55 0.53 17.00 24.69
N ILE A 56 0.56 16.88 26.02
CA ILE A 56 1.76 17.14 26.85
C ILE A 56 2.72 15.92 26.91
N ASP A 57 2.24 14.71 26.63
CA ASP A 57 3.05 13.49 26.71
C ASP A 57 4.08 13.41 25.56
N TYR A 58 5.36 13.39 25.92
CA TYR A 58 6.51 13.32 25.00
C TYR A 58 6.43 12.11 24.06
N ASN A 59 6.15 10.91 24.60
CA ASN A 59 6.12 9.68 23.82
C ASN A 59 4.98 9.69 22.80
N HIS A 60 3.82 10.21 23.22
CA HIS A 60 2.67 10.38 22.33
C HIS A 60 2.97 11.38 21.20
N ASN A 61 3.62 12.49 21.53
CA ASN A 61 3.99 13.51 20.55
C ASN A 61 5.01 13.00 19.55
N GLU A 62 6.03 12.26 20.00
CA GLU A 62 7.01 11.64 19.12
C GLU A 62 6.34 10.67 18.14
N MET A 63 5.46 9.78 18.63
CA MET A 63 4.68 8.88 17.77
C MET A 63 3.81 9.64 16.75
N MET A 64 3.09 10.69 17.19
CA MET A 64 2.27 11.51 16.30
C MET A 64 3.10 12.25 15.24
N ASN A 65 4.27 12.76 15.63
CA ASN A 65 5.20 13.43 14.71
C ASN A 65 5.75 12.45 13.67
N THR A 66 6.06 11.21 14.06
CA THR A 66 6.47 10.16 13.12
C THR A 66 5.36 9.86 12.11
N TYR A 67 4.12 9.65 12.57
CA TYR A 67 2.99 9.45 11.64
C TYR A 67 2.76 10.65 10.73
N LYS A 68 2.84 11.86 11.26
CA LYS A 68 2.70 13.10 10.48
C LYS A 68 3.78 13.18 9.39
N SER A 69 5.03 12.90 9.74
CA SER A 69 6.15 12.88 8.78
C SER A 69 5.91 11.85 7.68
N ILE A 70 5.51 10.63 8.06
CA ILE A 70 5.14 9.54 7.14
C ILE A 70 4.07 9.97 6.13
N TYR A 71 2.98 10.59 6.59
CA TYR A 71 1.91 11.04 5.69
C TYR A 71 2.32 12.25 4.84
N LYS A 72 3.17 13.13 5.35
CA LYS A 72 3.77 14.21 4.56
C LYS A 72 4.59 13.65 3.40
N ASP A 73 5.46 12.68 3.68
CA ASP A 73 6.28 12.02 2.66
C ASP A 73 5.43 11.26 1.64
N ALA A 74 4.32 10.65 2.07
CA ALA A 74 3.37 10.03 1.14
C ALA A 74 2.67 11.06 0.24
N CYS A 75 2.32 12.24 0.76
CA CYS A 75 1.78 13.34 -0.05
C CYS A 75 2.81 13.82 -1.09
N VAL A 76 4.08 13.98 -0.68
CA VAL A 76 5.18 14.36 -1.60
C VAL A 76 5.36 13.29 -2.68
N TYR A 77 5.34 12.01 -2.30
CA TYR A 77 5.43 10.91 -3.26
C TYR A 77 4.25 10.93 -4.25
N LEU A 78 3.04 11.16 -3.76
CA LEU A 78 1.82 11.24 -4.58
C LEU A 78 1.88 12.40 -5.59
N LEU A 79 2.52 13.52 -5.23
CA LEU A 79 2.72 14.67 -6.13
C LEU A 79 3.80 14.40 -7.20
N ASN A 80 4.88 13.70 -6.84
CA ASN A 80 6.02 13.42 -7.72
C ASN A 80 5.84 12.15 -8.58
N LYS A 81 4.60 11.89 -9.01
CA LYS A 81 4.10 10.62 -9.57
C LYS A 81 5.09 9.81 -10.43
N LYS A 82 4.96 8.49 -10.33
CA LYS A 82 5.28 7.56 -11.42
C LYS A 82 4.00 6.96 -11.99
N ASN A 83 3.92 6.84 -13.32
CA ASN A 83 2.75 6.35 -14.07
C ASN A 83 2.32 4.90 -13.75
N ASN A 84 3.08 4.17 -12.93
CA ASN A 84 2.86 2.77 -12.59
C ASN A 84 2.51 2.55 -11.09
N SER A 85 2.04 3.59 -10.40
CA SER A 85 1.68 3.51 -8.98
C SER A 85 0.33 2.83 -8.75
N VAL A 86 0.25 1.98 -7.73
CA VAL A 86 -0.99 1.33 -7.26
C VAL A 86 -1.15 1.56 -5.77
N TYR A 87 -2.35 1.95 -5.36
CA TYR A 87 -2.69 2.23 -3.97
C TYR A 87 -3.63 1.16 -3.43
N LEU A 88 -3.24 0.53 -2.33
CA LEU A 88 -4.01 -0.54 -1.69
C LEU A 88 -4.35 -0.15 -0.26
N GLY A 89 -5.59 -0.39 0.15
CA GLY A 89 -6.00 -0.37 1.55
C GLY A 89 -6.12 -1.79 2.08
N TRP A 90 -5.40 -2.13 3.15
CA TRP A 90 -5.53 -3.44 3.80
C TRP A 90 -6.71 -3.45 4.77
N VAL A 91 -7.70 -4.29 4.47
CA VAL A 91 -9.00 -4.40 5.15
C VAL A 91 -9.20 -5.83 5.66
N PRO A 92 -8.42 -6.27 6.67
CA PRO A 92 -8.47 -7.65 7.14
C PRO A 92 -9.82 -8.04 7.76
N PHE A 93 -10.62 -7.05 8.19
CA PHE A 93 -11.92 -7.24 8.83
C PHE A 93 -13.07 -7.55 7.87
N HIS A 94 -12.83 -7.56 6.55
CA HIS A 94 -13.77 -8.23 5.63
C HIS A 94 -13.98 -9.70 6.00
N ASN A 95 -12.96 -10.34 6.60
CA ASN A 95 -13.09 -11.67 7.18
C ASN A 95 -13.70 -11.58 8.58
N GLU A 96 -14.85 -12.23 8.78
CA GLU A 96 -15.60 -12.17 10.03
C GLU A 96 -14.86 -12.82 11.19
N THR A 97 -14.16 -13.92 10.95
CA THR A 97 -13.35 -14.61 11.98
C THR A 97 -12.20 -13.73 12.47
N ILE A 98 -11.56 -12.98 11.57
CA ILE A 98 -10.52 -12.01 11.96
C ILE A 98 -11.16 -10.87 12.75
N LEU A 99 -12.30 -10.34 12.30
CA LEU A 99 -13.01 -9.28 13.02
C LEU A 99 -13.36 -9.74 14.44
N GLU A 100 -14.02 -10.89 14.61
CA GLU A 100 -14.42 -11.44 15.92
C GLU A 100 -13.23 -11.59 16.87
N LYS A 101 -12.09 -12.09 16.36
CA LYS A 101 -10.86 -12.26 17.13
C LYS A 101 -10.33 -10.94 17.69
N TYR A 102 -10.37 -9.86 16.90
CA TYR A 102 -9.76 -8.59 17.26
C TYR A 102 -10.76 -7.51 17.71
N TYR A 103 -12.07 -7.73 17.60
CA TYR A 103 -13.12 -6.72 17.77
C TYR A 103 -13.00 -5.96 19.10
N LYS A 104 -12.76 -6.69 20.20
CA LYS A 104 -12.63 -6.11 21.55
C LYS A 104 -11.43 -5.17 21.72
N ASN A 105 -10.44 -5.27 20.82
CA ASN A 105 -9.20 -4.50 20.85
C ASN A 105 -9.19 -3.36 19.82
N ILE A 106 -10.31 -3.11 19.14
CA ILE A 106 -10.44 -2.01 18.17
C ILE A 106 -10.83 -0.74 18.92
N THR A 107 -9.96 0.27 18.84
CA THR A 107 -10.21 1.62 19.34
C THR A 107 -10.37 2.57 18.16
N LYS A 108 -11.54 3.18 18.01
CA LYS A 108 -11.76 4.27 17.05
C LYS A 108 -11.26 5.58 17.65
N LYS A 109 -10.37 6.28 16.93
CA LYS A 109 -9.83 7.58 17.33
C LYS A 109 -10.60 8.75 16.72
N MET A 110 -11.46 8.45 15.75
CA MET A 110 -12.36 9.39 15.09
C MET A 110 -13.68 8.69 14.79
N ASP A 111 -14.78 9.41 14.94
CA ASP A 111 -16.08 8.94 14.48
C ASP A 111 -16.13 9.05 12.95
N PHE A 112 -16.37 7.91 12.31
CA PHE A 112 -16.63 7.81 10.88
C PHE A 112 -17.84 6.90 10.69
N GLU A 113 -18.68 7.26 9.71
CA GLU A 113 -19.92 6.52 9.42
C GLU A 113 -19.66 5.14 8.80
N THR A 114 -18.47 4.95 8.23
CA THR A 114 -18.08 3.71 7.55
C THR A 114 -18.05 2.50 8.50
N ASN A 115 -18.60 1.37 8.05
CA ASN A 115 -18.50 0.10 8.76
C ASN A 115 -17.02 -0.28 8.95
N ILE A 116 -16.66 -0.69 10.18
CA ILE A 116 -15.30 -1.07 10.56
C ILE A 116 -14.68 -2.13 9.65
N LYS A 117 -15.53 -3.03 9.09
CA LYS A 117 -15.12 -4.07 8.14
C LYS A 117 -14.41 -3.49 6.92
N ASN A 118 -14.82 -2.29 6.47
CA ASN A 118 -14.38 -1.67 5.23
C ASN A 118 -13.27 -0.63 5.44
N VAL A 119 -12.85 -0.42 6.69
CA VAL A 119 -11.83 0.59 7.02
C VAL A 119 -10.44 0.01 6.83
N PRO A 120 -9.60 0.59 5.95
CA PRO A 120 -8.22 0.14 5.84
C PRO A 120 -7.48 0.37 7.15
N LEU A 121 -6.83 -0.67 7.67
CA LEU A 121 -5.90 -0.53 8.80
C LEU A 121 -4.58 0.08 8.36
N TYR A 122 -4.16 -0.24 7.13
CA TYR A 122 -2.93 0.25 6.54
C TYR A 122 -3.17 0.60 5.08
N TYR A 123 -2.55 1.67 4.61
CA TYR A 123 -2.47 2.03 3.20
C TYR A 123 -1.09 1.65 2.67
N LEU A 124 -1.05 1.08 1.47
CA LEU A 124 0.16 0.68 0.80
C LEU A 124 0.28 1.45 -0.51
N ILE A 125 1.47 1.98 -0.75
CA ILE A 125 1.85 2.58 -2.02
C ILE A 125 2.78 1.59 -2.71
N CYS A 126 2.37 1.12 -3.87
CA CYS A 126 3.06 0.10 -4.63
C CYS A 126 3.43 0.65 -6.01
N GLU A 127 4.49 0.13 -6.60
CA GLU A 127 4.78 0.31 -8.03
C GLU A 127 4.75 -1.06 -8.71
N SER A 128 4.12 -1.13 -9.88
CA SER A 128 4.20 -2.33 -10.71
C SER A 128 5.45 -2.30 -11.57
N ASN A 129 6.28 -3.33 -11.49
CA ASN A 129 7.40 -3.54 -12.38
C ASN A 129 7.03 -4.58 -13.44
N SER A 130 6.75 -4.09 -14.64
CA SER A 130 6.30 -4.91 -15.78
C SER A 130 7.40 -5.83 -16.32
N PHE A 131 8.68 -5.54 -16.08
CA PHE A 131 9.80 -6.32 -16.62
C PHE A 131 9.94 -7.69 -15.95
N ASN A 132 9.65 -7.76 -14.65
CA ASN A 132 9.75 -8.97 -13.83
C ASN A 132 8.41 -9.41 -13.21
N ASN A 133 7.31 -8.76 -13.59
CA ASN A 133 5.97 -9.02 -13.08
C ASN A 133 5.90 -8.94 -11.54
N THR A 134 6.50 -7.89 -10.98
CA THR A 134 6.68 -7.72 -9.55
C THR A 134 5.86 -6.55 -9.02
N LEU A 135 5.24 -6.75 -7.86
CA LEU A 135 4.67 -5.68 -7.06
C LEU A 135 5.72 -5.21 -6.05
N GLU A 136 6.22 -3.99 -6.25
CA GLU A 136 7.19 -3.37 -5.35
C GLU A 136 6.46 -2.52 -4.32
N ILE A 137 6.51 -2.89 -3.04
CA ILE A 137 5.91 -2.09 -1.98
C ILE A 137 6.86 -0.95 -1.62
N LYS A 138 6.48 0.29 -1.93
CA LYS A 138 7.28 1.48 -1.68
C LYS A 138 7.07 2.06 -0.30
N LYS A 139 5.81 2.10 0.17
CA LYS A 139 5.44 2.66 1.47
C LYS A 139 4.30 1.86 2.09
N ILE A 140 4.32 1.74 3.42
CA ILE A 140 3.21 1.23 4.23
C ILE A 140 2.89 2.29 5.28
N LEU A 141 1.63 2.69 5.36
CA LEU A 141 1.13 3.79 6.18
C LEU A 141 0.07 3.25 7.11
N CYS A 142 0.27 3.39 8.42
CA CYS A 142 -0.76 3.08 9.41
C CYS A 142 -1.94 4.05 9.26
N ASN A 143 -3.18 3.57 9.34
CA ASN A 143 -4.33 4.45 9.43
C ASN A 143 -4.48 5.00 10.88
N PRO A 144 -4.25 6.29 11.13
CA PRO A 144 -4.25 6.83 12.49
C PRO A 144 -5.64 7.00 13.11
N THR A 145 -6.73 6.80 12.35
CA THR A 145 -8.11 6.94 12.85
C THR A 145 -8.62 5.70 13.57
N ILE A 146 -7.89 4.60 13.48
CA ILE A 146 -8.21 3.32 14.11
C ILE A 146 -6.94 2.74 14.73
N GLU A 147 -7.07 2.20 15.93
CA GLU A 147 -6.00 1.50 16.61
C GLU A 147 -6.45 0.08 16.91
N VAL A 148 -5.62 -0.88 16.53
CA VAL A 148 -5.82 -2.29 16.84
C VAL A 148 -4.46 -2.96 16.95
N ASN A 149 -4.27 -3.76 17.99
CA ASN A 149 -3.09 -4.60 18.14
C ASN A 149 -3.27 -5.89 17.33
N ILE A 150 -3.11 -5.77 16.01
CA ILE A 150 -3.18 -6.90 15.08
C ILE A 150 -1.78 -7.41 14.76
N ASP A 151 -1.63 -8.73 14.69
CA ASP A 151 -0.38 -9.34 14.24
C ASP A 151 -0.06 -8.93 12.80
N LEU A 152 1.07 -8.23 12.61
CA LEU A 152 1.50 -7.72 11.31
C LEU A 152 2.00 -8.81 10.37
N GLN A 153 2.33 -10.01 10.87
CA GLN A 153 2.61 -11.16 10.01
C GLN A 153 1.38 -11.53 9.16
N LEU A 154 0.17 -11.20 9.63
CA LEU A 154 -1.05 -11.36 8.85
C LEU A 154 -1.09 -10.46 7.61
N LEU A 155 -0.59 -9.22 7.70
CA LEU A 155 -0.48 -8.33 6.54
C LEU A 155 0.49 -8.92 5.50
N LYS A 156 1.65 -9.42 5.94
CA LYS A 156 2.62 -10.08 5.06
C LYS A 156 2.00 -11.31 4.39
N SER A 157 1.33 -12.17 5.14
CA SER A 157 0.65 -13.36 4.61
C SER A 157 -0.41 -12.98 3.56
N HIS A 158 -1.23 -11.98 3.84
CA HIS A 158 -2.20 -11.48 2.87
C HIS A 158 -1.54 -10.91 1.62
N LEU A 159 -0.43 -10.18 1.74
CA LEU A 159 0.32 -9.67 0.58
C LEU A 159 0.87 -10.80 -0.29
N LEU A 160 1.44 -11.84 0.32
CA LEU A 160 1.95 -13.00 -0.41
C LEU A 160 0.83 -13.77 -1.12
N ASN A 161 -0.32 -13.93 -0.47
CA ASN A 161 -1.50 -14.55 -1.08
C ASN A 161 -2.03 -13.70 -2.24
N PHE A 162 -2.12 -12.38 -2.05
CA PHE A 162 -2.48 -11.43 -3.09
C PHE A 162 -1.56 -11.56 -4.30
N THR A 163 -0.23 -11.54 -4.13
CA THR A 163 0.69 -11.67 -5.26
C THR A 163 0.59 -13.03 -5.95
N LYS A 164 0.41 -14.11 -5.17
CA LYS A 164 0.21 -15.46 -5.71
C LYS A 164 -1.07 -15.56 -6.55
N GLU A 165 -2.18 -14.97 -6.09
CA GLU A 165 -3.46 -14.96 -6.82
C GLU A 165 -3.32 -14.30 -8.20
N TYR A 166 -2.52 -13.24 -8.30
CA TYR A 166 -2.31 -12.50 -9.55
C TYR A 166 -1.07 -12.95 -10.34
N ASN A 167 -0.46 -14.07 -9.95
CA ASN A 167 0.76 -14.62 -10.57
C ASN A 167 1.92 -13.60 -10.62
N THR A 168 2.05 -12.79 -9.57
CA THR A 168 3.09 -11.77 -9.42
C THR A 168 4.04 -12.13 -8.30
N THR A 169 5.21 -11.50 -8.27
CA THR A 169 6.12 -11.60 -7.12
C THR A 169 6.01 -10.36 -6.22
N LEU A 170 6.38 -10.50 -4.96
CA LEU A 170 6.36 -9.43 -3.97
C LEU A 170 7.79 -8.95 -3.69
N GLU A 171 8.05 -7.66 -3.84
CA GLU A 171 9.34 -7.05 -3.53
C GLU A 171 9.20 -6.04 -2.39
N LEU A 172 9.93 -6.28 -1.30
CA LEU A 172 9.84 -5.51 -0.05
C LEU A 172 11.13 -4.75 0.28
N SER A 173 12.24 -4.98 -0.43
CA SER A 173 13.50 -4.28 -0.21
C SER A 173 13.42 -2.75 -0.26
N PRO A 174 12.51 -2.10 -1.04
CA PRO A 174 12.37 -0.65 -1.01
C PRO A 174 11.98 -0.11 0.37
N LEU A 175 11.33 -0.92 1.22
CA LEU A 175 10.93 -0.54 2.58
C LEU A 175 12.13 -0.30 3.52
N LYS A 176 13.34 -0.76 3.18
CA LYS A 176 14.56 -0.46 3.95
C LYS A 176 14.82 1.04 4.10
N ASN A 177 14.42 1.81 3.09
CA ASN A 177 14.75 3.23 2.99
C ASN A 177 13.69 4.15 3.61
N TYR A 178 12.64 3.58 4.22
CA TYR A 178 11.47 4.33 4.70
C TYR A 178 11.08 3.91 6.11
N ASP A 179 10.58 4.87 6.91
CA ASP A 179 10.22 4.67 8.33
C ASP A 179 11.35 3.95 9.10
N SER A 180 12.59 4.38 8.86
CA SER A 180 13.82 3.76 9.39
C SER A 180 13.95 2.26 9.14
N GLY A 181 13.32 1.74 8.08
CA GLY A 181 13.30 0.32 7.76
C GLY A 181 12.34 -0.50 8.61
N ARG A 182 11.51 0.12 9.45
CA ARG A 182 10.60 -0.59 10.38
C ARG A 182 9.83 -1.72 9.70
N TRP A 183 9.15 -1.42 8.59
CA TRP A 183 8.35 -2.41 7.88
C TRP A 183 9.19 -3.56 7.31
N TYR A 184 10.39 -3.23 6.80
CA TYR A 184 11.32 -4.24 6.34
C TYR A 184 11.75 -5.17 7.48
N LEU A 185 11.99 -4.63 8.68
CA LEU A 185 12.32 -5.43 9.86
C LEU A 185 11.13 -6.31 10.27
N VAL A 186 9.95 -5.72 10.44
CA VAL A 186 8.73 -6.45 10.85
C VAL A 186 8.43 -7.64 9.93
N PHE A 187 8.72 -7.54 8.64
CA PHE A 187 8.44 -8.64 7.70
C PHE A 187 9.60 -9.61 7.51
N ASN A 188 10.82 -9.30 7.92
CA ASN A 188 11.97 -10.21 7.73
C ASN A 188 12.50 -10.82 9.03
N TYR A 189 11.95 -10.43 10.18
CA TYR A 189 12.06 -11.09 11.47
C TYR A 189 10.74 -11.79 11.81
#